data_AF-A0A5J4TX82-F1
#
_entry.id   AF-A0A5J4TX82-F1
#
_cell.length_a   1.000
_cell.length_b   1.000
_cell.length_c   1.000
_cell.angle_alpha   90.00
_cell.angle_beta   90.00
_cell.angle_gamma   90.00
#
_symmetry.space_group_name_H-M   'P 1'
#
loop_
_entity.id
_entity.type
_entity.pdbx_description
1 polymer ?
#
loop_
_entity_poly.entity_id
_entity_poly.type
_entity_poly.pdbx_seq_one_letter_code
_entity_poly.pdbx_strand_id
1 'polypeptide(L)'
;LEQTSVDDGYITYSIRRQDKSGMSPYRLQRLKNESVLFFDNLPIAMSQGQELVTAINQNFDTKVKNNKIRVLNTDRVKDILFNFIRQTIEQLRR
;
A
#
# COMPACT_ATOMS: atom_id res chain seq x y z
N LEU A 1 -27.48 8.94 16.56
CA LEU A 1 -26.36 9.55 15.82
C LEU A 1 -25.94 8.56 14.76
N GLU A 2 -26.61 8.59 13.61
CA GLU A 2 -26.21 7.80 12.46
C GLU A 2 -24.89 8.38 11.96
N GLN A 3 -23.83 7.57 12.04
CA GLN A 3 -22.53 7.93 11.53
C GLN A 3 -22.60 7.74 10.00
N THR A 4 -23.19 8.71 9.31
CA THR A 4 -23.09 8.82 7.86
C THR A 4 -21.61 9.02 7.54
N SER A 5 -20.96 7.95 7.10
CA SER A 5 -19.64 8.00 6.47
C SER A 5 -19.74 8.94 5.27
N VAL A 6 -19.31 10.19 5.47
CA VAL A 6 -19.16 11.18 4.42
C VAL A 6 -18.12 10.61 3.47
N ASP A 7 -18.53 10.23 2.27
CA ASP A 7 -17.61 9.85 1.19
C ASP A 7 -16.90 11.13 0.76
N ASP A 8 -15.81 11.45 1.45
CA ASP A 8 -15.00 12.65 1.25
C ASP A 8 -14.12 12.56 -0.02
N GLY A 9 -14.29 11.49 -0.81
CA GLY A 9 -13.55 11.25 -2.04
C GLY A 9 -12.14 10.71 -1.80
N TYR A 10 -11.80 10.29 -0.58
CA TYR A 10 -10.52 9.68 -0.26
C TYR A 10 -10.66 8.22 0.17
N ILE A 11 -9.62 7.45 -0.09
CA ILE A 11 -9.47 6.07 0.32
C ILE A 11 -8.22 5.91 1.19
N THR A 12 -8.32 5.09 2.23
CA THR A 12 -7.18 4.76 3.10
C THR A 12 -6.67 3.36 2.75
N TYR A 13 -5.41 3.27 2.33
CA TYR A 13 -4.72 2.00 2.14
C TYR A 13 -3.91 1.64 3.37
N SER A 14 -3.98 0.38 3.79
CA SER A 14 -3.02 -0.17 4.76
C SER A 14 -1.82 -0.76 4.03
N ILE A 15 -0.62 -0.47 4.48
CA ILE A 15 0.64 -1.02 3.96
C ILE A 15 0.99 -2.23 4.82
N ARG A 16 1.02 -3.42 4.23
CA ARG A 16 1.29 -4.67 4.97
C ARG A 16 2.33 -5.53 4.26
N ARG A 17 3.36 -5.95 4.99
CA ARG A 17 4.23 -7.04 4.55
C ARG A 17 3.45 -8.34 4.68
N GLN A 18 3.32 -9.09 3.60
CA GLN A 18 2.62 -10.36 3.64
C GLN A 18 3.21 -11.30 2.62
N ASP A 19 3.64 -12.47 3.08
CA ASP A 19 4.12 -13.55 2.23
C ASP A 19 2.94 -14.28 1.60
N LYS A 20 2.81 -14.17 0.28
CA LYS A 20 1.75 -14.83 -0.51
C LYS A 20 2.12 -16.24 -0.98
N SER A 21 3.36 -16.69 -0.81
CA SER A 21 3.86 -17.96 -1.38
C SER A 21 3.10 -19.19 -0.88
N GLY A 22 2.64 -19.17 0.38
CA GLY A 22 1.86 -20.25 0.99
C GLY A 22 0.34 -20.03 1.01
N MET A 23 -0.19 -19.00 0.32
CA MET A 23 -1.61 -18.69 0.41
C MET A 23 -2.50 -19.47 -0.54
N SER A 24 -3.69 -19.84 -0.06
CA SER A 24 -4.72 -20.42 -0.91
C SER A 24 -5.25 -19.40 -1.94
N PRO A 25 -5.68 -19.84 -3.14
CA PRO A 25 -6.25 -18.96 -4.17
C PRO A 25 -7.40 -18.10 -3.66
N TYR A 26 -8.25 -18.65 -2.79
CA TYR A 26 -9.34 -17.91 -2.15
C TYR A 26 -8.83 -16.75 -1.29
N ARG A 27 -7.77 -16.95 -0.50
CA ARG A 27 -7.16 -15.85 0.26
C ARG A 27 -6.54 -14.82 -0.67
N LEU A 28 -5.81 -15.22 -1.71
CA LEU A 28 -5.24 -14.30 -2.68
C LEU A 28 -6.31 -13.43 -3.35
N GLN A 29 -7.47 -14.01 -3.69
CA GLN A 29 -8.59 -13.27 -4.28
C GLN A 29 -9.23 -12.29 -3.28
N ARG A 30 -9.39 -12.68 -2.02
CA ARG A 30 -9.85 -11.76 -0.98
C ARG A 30 -8.91 -10.56 -0.80
N LEU A 31 -7.60 -10.79 -0.82
CA LEU A 31 -6.61 -9.72 -0.69
C LEU A 31 -6.68 -8.70 -1.84
N LYS A 32 -7.05 -9.13 -3.06
CA LYS A 32 -7.27 -8.20 -4.19
C LYS A 32 -8.43 -7.22 -3.97
N ASN A 33 -9.39 -7.60 -3.13
CA ASN A 33 -10.58 -6.80 -2.83
C ASN A 33 -10.41 -5.97 -1.55
N GLU A 34 -9.29 -6.11 -0.84
CA GLU A 34 -8.97 -5.30 0.32
C GLU A 34 -8.21 -4.04 -0.10
N SER A 35 -8.52 -2.90 0.52
CA SER A 35 -7.74 -1.65 0.38
C SER A 35 -6.40 -1.76 1.11
N VAL A 36 -5.60 -2.74 0.72
CA VAL A 36 -4.34 -3.10 1.37
C VAL A 36 -3.27 -3.31 0.31
N LEU A 37 -2.14 -2.66 0.52
CA LEU A 37 -0.94 -2.81 -0.30
C LEU A 37 -0.09 -3.92 0.29
N PHE A 38 0.06 -5.01 -0.46
CA PHE A 38 0.82 -6.19 -0.03
C PHE A 38 2.17 -6.27 -0.73
N PHE A 39 3.22 -6.46 0.07
CA PHE A 39 4.61 -6.55 -0.38
C PHE A 39 5.12 -7.97 -0.18
N ASP A 40 5.36 -8.68 -1.29
CA ASP A 40 6.01 -9.99 -1.27
C ASP A 40 7.54 -9.83 -1.26
N ASN A 41 8.22 -10.62 -0.44
CA ASN A 41 9.66 -10.87 -0.53
C ASN A 41 10.55 -9.61 -0.63
N LEU A 42 10.32 -8.62 0.25
CA LEU A 42 11.31 -7.57 0.50
C LEU A 42 12.51 -8.17 1.25
N PRO A 43 13.77 -7.95 0.82
CA PRO A 43 14.95 -8.50 1.49
C PRO A 43 14.95 -8.25 3.01
N ILE A 44 15.38 -9.26 3.76
CA ILE A 44 15.39 -9.30 5.23
C ILE A 44 16.21 -8.13 5.83
N ALA A 45 17.18 -7.60 5.07
CA ALA A 45 18.06 -6.50 5.48
C ALA A 45 17.46 -5.09 5.34
N MET A 46 16.37 -4.91 4.59
CA MET A 46 15.60 -3.66 4.65
C MET A 46 14.84 -3.65 5.97
N SER A 47 15.37 -2.96 6.95
CA SER A 47 14.71 -2.72 8.22
C SER A 47 13.35 -2.03 7.97
N GLN A 48 12.30 -2.86 8.00
CA GLN A 48 10.94 -2.49 8.39
C GLN A 48 10.14 -1.56 7.47
N GLY A 49 10.20 -1.70 6.15
CA GLY A 49 9.33 -0.90 5.25
C GLY A 49 9.51 0.62 5.37
N GLN A 50 10.50 1.09 6.15
CA GLN A 50 10.79 2.50 6.38
C GLN A 50 11.30 3.16 5.11
N GLU A 51 12.06 2.45 4.27
CA GLU A 51 12.53 2.97 2.98
C GLU A 51 11.36 3.23 2.02
N LEU A 52 10.40 2.29 1.94
CA LEU A 52 9.19 2.50 1.15
C LEU A 52 8.35 3.66 1.73
N VAL A 53 8.16 3.70 3.04
CA VAL A 53 7.45 4.80 3.72
C VAL A 53 8.14 6.14 3.44
N THR A 54 9.47 6.17 3.47
CA THR A 54 10.29 7.35 3.19
C THR A 54 10.14 7.78 1.73
N ALA A 55 10.25 6.83 0.80
CA ALA A 55 10.08 7.07 -0.62
C ALA A 55 8.68 7.62 -0.93
N ILE A 56 7.63 7.04 -0.35
CA ILE A 56 6.26 7.56 -0.48
C ILE A 56 6.17 8.97 0.11
N ASN A 57 6.69 9.20 1.32
CA ASN A 57 6.65 10.50 1.97
C ASN A 57 7.47 11.58 1.24
N GLN A 58 8.45 11.22 0.42
CA GLN A 58 9.24 12.16 -0.39
C GLN A 58 8.58 12.47 -1.73
N ASN A 59 7.85 11.52 -2.31
CA ASN A 59 7.31 11.65 -3.67
C ASN A 59 5.82 12.01 -3.71
N PHE A 60 5.13 11.97 -2.56
CA PHE A 60 3.73 12.32 -2.44
C PHE A 60 3.49 13.33 -1.30
N ASP A 61 2.51 14.21 -1.50
CA ASP A 61 2.08 15.16 -0.47
C ASP A 61 1.45 14.45 0.73
N THR A 62 0.73 13.36 0.46
CA THR A 62 0.20 12.48 1.50
C THR A 62 1.32 11.79 2.25
N LYS A 63 1.18 11.67 3.58
CA LYS A 63 2.17 11.02 4.44
C LYS A 63 1.63 9.70 4.95
N VAL A 64 2.47 8.68 4.89
CA VAL A 64 2.20 7.42 5.55
C VAL A 64 2.30 7.64 7.07
N LYS A 65 1.26 7.25 7.80
CA LYS A 65 1.22 7.25 9.26
C LYS A 65 0.66 5.92 9.75
N ASN A 66 1.28 5.29 10.74
CA ASN A 66 0.86 4.00 11.29
C ASN A 66 0.60 2.94 10.19
N ASN A 67 1.50 2.85 9.21
CA ASN A 67 1.37 1.99 8.03
C ASN A 67 0.07 2.19 7.24
N LYS A 68 -0.50 3.40 7.26
CA LYS A 68 -1.67 3.79 6.48
C LYS A 68 -1.37 5.03 5.67
N ILE A 69 -1.91 5.07 4.46
CA ILE A 69 -1.84 6.21 3.57
C ILE A 69 -3.24 6.54 3.07
N ARG A 70 -3.60 7.82 3.12
CA ARG A 70 -4.90 8.30 2.65
C ARG A 70 -4.71 9.14 1.39
N VAL A 71 -5.39 8.76 0.31
CA VAL A 71 -5.25 9.37 -1.01
C VAL A 71 -6.61 9.61 -1.65
N LEU A 72 -6.67 10.50 -2.64
CA LEU A 72 -7.88 10.67 -3.44
C LEU A 72 -8.27 9.34 -4.10
N ASN A 73 -9.55 8.97 -4.01
CA ASN A 73 -10.11 7.74 -4.56
C ASN A 73 -10.39 7.91 -6.06
N THR A 74 -9.34 8.16 -6.84
CA THR A 74 -9.40 8.23 -8.30
C THR A 74 -8.47 7.20 -8.90
N ASP A 75 -8.84 6.60 -10.04
CA ASP A 75 -8.04 5.55 -10.68
C ASP A 75 -6.63 6.06 -11.03
N ARG A 76 -6.53 7.32 -11.48
CA ARG A 76 -5.25 7.98 -11.73
C ARG A 76 -4.33 7.99 -10.51
N VAL A 77 -4.84 8.36 -9.34
CA VAL A 77 -4.02 8.43 -8.11
C VAL A 77 -3.63 7.02 -7.64
N LYS A 78 -4.54 6.05 -7.80
CA LYS A 78 -4.25 4.63 -7.52
C LYS A 78 -3.14 4.11 -8.42
N ASP A 79 -3.23 4.32 -9.72
CA ASP A 79 -2.26 3.84 -10.70
C ASP A 79 -0.88 4.46 -10.47
N ILE A 80 -0.80 5.77 -10.22
CA ILE A 80 0.47 6.45 -9.93
C ILE A 80 1.09 5.89 -8.65
N LEU A 81 0.31 5.80 -7.56
CA LEU A 81 0.81 5.29 -6.28
C LEU A 81 1.26 3.83 -6.40
N PHE A 82 0.47 2.98 -7.04
CA PHE A 82 0.76 1.54 -7.13
C PHE A 82 1.95 1.28 -8.05
N ASN A 83 2.09 2.02 -9.15
CA ASN A 83 3.25 1.91 -10.02
C ASN A 83 4.52 2.39 -9.33
N PHE A 84 4.49 3.54 -8.64
CA PHE A 84 5.62 4.03 -7.86
C PHE A 84 6.06 2.99 -6.84
N ILE A 85 5.12 2.51 -6.03
CA ILE A 85 5.36 1.51 -5.00
C ILE A 85 5.98 0.25 -5.60
N ARG A 86 5.43 -0.25 -6.71
CA ARG A 86 5.97 -1.43 -7.40
C ARG A 86 7.40 -1.20 -7.87
N GLN A 87 7.69 -0.06 -8.49
CA GLN A 87 9.04 0.28 -8.96
C GLN A 87 10.03 0.40 -7.79
N THR A 88 9.63 1.04 -6.69
CA THR A 88 10.45 1.14 -5.48
C THR A 88 10.78 -0.25 -4.93
N ILE A 89 9.81 -1.16 -4.83
CA ILE A 89 10.07 -2.55 -4.41
C ILE A 89 11.07 -3.24 -5.33
N GLU A 90 10.89 -3.14 -6.65
CA GLU A 90 11.79 -3.80 -7.61
C GLU A 90 13.21 -3.22 -7.55
N GLN A 91 13.37 -1.92 -7.32
CA GLN A 91 14.69 -1.31 -7.08
C GLN A 91 15.33 -1.87 -5.82
N LEU A 92 14.55 -2.01 -4.75
CA LEU A 92 15.02 -2.51 -3.46
C LEU A 92 15.30 -4.03 -3.42
N ARG A 93 14.87 -4.78 -4.45
CA ARG A 93 15.19 -6.20 -4.61
C ARG A 93 16.51 -6.45 -5.35
N ARG A 94 17.01 -5.45 -6.08
CA ARG A 94 18.27 -5.53 -6.84
C ARG A 94 19.46 -5.31 -5.94
#